data_AF-A0A820RJR1-F1
#
_entry.id   AF-A0A820RJR1-F1
#
_cell.length_a   1.000
_cell.length_b   1.000
_cell.length_c   1.000
_cell.angle_alpha   90.00
_cell.angle_beta   90.00
_cell.angle_gamma   90.00
#
_symmetry.space_group_name_H-M   'P 1'
#
loop_
_entity.id
_entity.type
_entity.pdbx_description
1 polymer ?
#
loop_
_entity_poly.entity_id
_entity_poly.type
_entity_poly.pdbx_seq_one_letter_code
_entity_poly.pdbx_strand_id
1 'polypeptide(L)'
;AINAITIAPKLYLIPEFDDYFTNLTPSKNTRNPWFKEYWEETYKCKFIETPDTIFNRNFTRTCTDFDHINTTLSVSYFQEGYVHYVVDAVFTLVTAIQRLIEEKCLA
;
A
#
# COMPACT_ATOMS: atom_id res chain seq x y z
N ALA A 1 25.60 -2.03 -7.19
CA ALA A 1 27.06 -2.06 -7.00
C ALA A 1 27.47 -3.52 -6.78
N ILE A 2 28.45 -4.02 -7.52
CA ILE A 2 29.02 -5.36 -7.30
C ILE A 2 30.01 -5.24 -6.13
N ASN A 3 30.00 -6.19 -5.19
CA ASN A 3 30.86 -6.23 -3.98
C ASN A 3 30.57 -5.17 -2.90
N ALA A 4 29.32 -4.73 -2.77
CA ALA A 4 28.89 -3.87 -1.66
C ALA A 4 28.32 -4.71 -0.50
N ILE A 5 28.70 -4.37 0.73
CA ILE A 5 28.03 -4.84 1.95
C ILE A 5 27.07 -3.74 2.40
N THR A 6 25.83 -4.11 2.71
CA THR A 6 24.83 -3.21 3.26
C THR A 6 24.29 -3.77 4.57
N ILE A 7 24.10 -2.89 5.54
CA ILE A 7 23.48 -3.21 6.82
C ILE A 7 22.04 -2.69 6.74
N ALA A 8 21.08 -3.56 7.00
CA ALA A 8 19.68 -3.22 7.07
C ALA A 8 19.10 -3.69 8.41
N PRO A 9 18.13 -2.97 8.97
CA PRO A 9 17.34 -3.45 10.09
C PRO A 9 16.64 -4.79 9.78
N LYS A 10 16.34 -5.59 10.80
CA LYS A 10 15.60 -6.85 10.63
C LYS A 10 14.16 -6.56 10.22
N LEU A 11 13.74 -7.14 9.10
CA LEU A 11 12.42 -6.96 8.52
C LEU A 11 11.53 -8.15 8.84
N TYR A 12 10.24 -7.90 9.02
CA TYR A 12 9.23 -8.93 9.21
C TYR A 12 8.06 -8.67 8.28
N LEU A 13 7.59 -9.74 7.63
CA LEU A 13 6.38 -9.68 6.83
C LEU A 13 5.16 -9.82 7.73
N ILE A 14 4.09 -9.07 7.42
CA ILE A 14 2.80 -9.14 8.12
C ILE A 14 1.77 -9.76 7.16
N PRO A 15 1.44 -11.06 7.29
CA PRO A 15 0.53 -11.75 6.36
C PRO A 15 -0.86 -11.12 6.29
N GLU A 16 -1.35 -10.58 7.41
CA GLU A 16 -2.65 -9.91 7.48
C GLU A 16 -2.66 -8.60 6.68
N PHE A 17 -1.51 -7.93 6.58
CA PHE A 17 -1.38 -6.75 5.71
C PHE A 17 -1.36 -7.16 4.24
N ASP A 18 -0.71 -8.28 3.90
CA ASP A 18 -0.73 -8.82 2.54
C ASP A 18 -2.16 -9.10 2.11
N ASP A 19 -2.91 -9.90 2.89
CA ASP A 19 -4.30 -10.25 2.60
C ASP A 19 -5.18 -8.99 2.49
N TYR A 20 -5.03 -8.04 3.43
CA TYR A 20 -5.73 -6.76 3.36
C TYR A 20 -5.42 -5.99 2.07
N PHE A 21 -4.13 -5.79 1.76
CA PHE A 21 -3.69 -4.93 0.68
C PHE A 21 -3.99 -5.53 -0.70
N THR A 22 -3.78 -6.84 -0.88
CA THR A 22 -4.03 -7.52 -2.16
C THR A 22 -5.52 -7.62 -2.50
N ASN A 23 -6.40 -7.55 -1.51
CA ASN A 23 -7.85 -7.56 -1.72
C ASN A 23 -8.45 -6.17 -2.03
N LEU A 24 -7.63 -5.10 -1.99
CA LEU A 24 -8.08 -3.76 -2.34
C LEU A 24 -8.31 -3.62 -3.85
N THR A 25 -9.38 -2.91 -4.19
CA THR A 25 -9.71 -2.54 -5.57
C THR A 25 -10.04 -1.05 -5.64
N PRO A 26 -9.81 -0.41 -6.80
CA PRO A 26 -10.12 1.00 -7.03
C PRO A 26 -11.55 1.39 -6.65
N SER A 27 -12.53 0.53 -6.92
CA SER A 27 -13.94 0.78 -6.55
C SER A 27 -14.21 0.67 -5.05
N LYS A 28 -13.52 -0.21 -4.32
CA LYS A 28 -13.73 -0.42 -2.86
C LYS A 28 -12.93 0.57 -2.01
N ASN A 29 -11.75 0.99 -2.45
CA ASN A 29 -10.84 1.82 -1.66
C ASN A 29 -11.01 3.32 -1.95
N THR A 30 -12.20 3.86 -1.73
CA THR A 30 -12.51 5.28 -1.99
C THR A 30 -11.93 6.23 -0.92
N ARG A 31 -11.47 5.69 0.22
CA ARG A 31 -10.87 6.46 1.32
C ARG A 31 -9.47 6.98 1.00
N ASN A 32 -8.73 6.31 0.12
CA ASN A 32 -7.37 6.69 -0.24
C ASN A 32 -7.41 7.44 -1.59
N PRO A 33 -7.19 8.76 -1.60
CA PRO A 33 -7.29 9.55 -2.82
C PRO A 33 -6.23 9.16 -3.86
N TRP A 34 -5.11 8.59 -3.43
CA TRP A 34 -4.00 8.20 -4.31
C TRP A 34 -4.12 6.79 -4.88
N PHE A 35 -5.16 6.03 -4.50
CA PHE A 35 -5.22 4.61 -4.86
C PHE A 35 -5.45 4.38 -6.37
N LYS A 36 -6.21 5.26 -7.04
CA LYS A 36 -6.38 5.19 -8.49
C LYS A 36 -5.07 5.46 -9.22
N GLU A 37 -4.32 6.46 -8.80
CA GLU A 37 -3.03 6.81 -9.39
C GLU A 37 -2.00 5.69 -9.19
N TYR A 38 -1.96 5.10 -8.00
CA TYR A 38 -1.19 3.88 -7.73
C TYR A 38 -1.59 2.75 -8.70
N TRP A 39 -2.88 2.49 -8.87
CA TRP A 39 -3.36 1.42 -9.75
C TRP A 39 -2.99 1.63 -11.21
N GLU A 40 -3.16 2.86 -11.72
CA GLU A 40 -2.78 3.25 -13.08
C GLU A 40 -1.29 3.00 -13.34
N GLU A 41 -0.43 3.45 -12.41
CA GLU A 41 1.02 3.30 -12.53
C GLU A 41 1.47 1.84 -12.35
N THR A 42 0.79 1.08 -11.48
CA THR A 42 1.10 -0.33 -11.23
C THR A 42 0.77 -1.18 -12.45
N TYR A 43 -0.46 -1.07 -12.97
CA TYR A 43 -0.96 -1.92 -14.05
C TYR A 43 -0.88 -1.29 -15.45
N LYS A 44 -0.18 -0.15 -15.56
CA LYS A 44 0.05 0.59 -16.81
C LYS A 44 -1.23 0.80 -17.62
N CYS A 45 -2.24 1.36 -16.96
CA CYS A 45 -3.57 1.63 -17.50
C CYS A 45 -4.10 2.98 -17.04
N LYS A 46 -5.21 3.45 -17.60
CA LYS A 46 -5.85 4.71 -17.21
C LYS A 46 -7.35 4.52 -16.94
N PHE A 47 -7.87 5.14 -15.88
CA PHE A 47 -9.31 5.28 -15.68
C PHE A 47 -9.87 6.39 -16.60
N ILE A 48 -11.16 6.30 -16.94
CA ILE A 48 -11.77 7.28 -17.85
C ILE A 48 -12.03 8.59 -17.11
N GLU A 49 -12.36 8.49 -15.82
CA GLU A 49 -12.69 9.61 -14.95
C GLU A 49 -11.47 10.34 -14.35
N THR A 50 -10.25 9.82 -14.53
CA THR A 50 -9.02 10.45 -14.01
C THR A 50 -8.45 11.46 -15.01
N PRO A 51 -7.95 12.61 -14.52
CA PRO A 51 -7.35 13.61 -15.38
C PRO A 51 -6.05 13.09 -16.01
N ASP A 52 -5.68 13.66 -17.16
CA ASP A 52 -4.35 13.45 -17.74
C ASP A 52 -3.27 14.06 -16.84
N THR A 53 -2.27 13.26 -16.53
CA THR A 53 -1.06 13.63 -15.80
C THR A 53 0.17 13.27 -16.62
N ILE A 54 1.34 13.80 -16.22
CA ILE A 54 2.62 13.42 -16.85
C ILE A 54 2.94 11.92 -16.67
N PHE A 55 2.30 11.26 -15.71
CA PHE A 55 2.53 9.84 -15.38
C PHE A 55 1.60 8.89 -16.15
N ASN A 56 0.35 9.29 -16.43
CA ASN A 56 -0.65 8.40 -17.05
C ASN A 56 -0.98 8.71 -18.52
N ARG A 57 -0.54 9.85 -19.08
CA ARG A 57 -0.87 10.26 -20.46
C ARG A 57 -0.47 9.28 -21.56
N ASN A 58 0.51 8.41 -21.28
CA ASN A 58 1.01 7.42 -22.23
C ASN A 58 0.24 6.09 -22.14
N PHE A 59 -0.66 5.93 -21.17
CA PHE A 59 -1.44 4.71 -20.98
C PHE A 59 -2.67 4.73 -21.87
N THR A 60 -2.74 3.76 -22.78
CA THR A 60 -3.84 3.62 -23.75
C THR A 60 -4.88 2.60 -23.32
N ARG A 61 -4.51 1.69 -22.42
CA ARG A 61 -5.40 0.64 -21.88
C ARG A 61 -6.29 1.20 -20.77
N THR A 62 -7.58 0.89 -20.80
CA THR A 62 -8.50 1.21 -19.70
C THR A 62 -8.28 0.28 -18.51
N CYS A 63 -8.21 0.84 -17.29
CA CYS A 63 -8.08 0.06 -16.07
C CYS A 63 -9.37 -0.71 -15.73
N THR A 64 -9.21 -1.85 -15.06
CA THR A 64 -10.31 -2.60 -14.43
C THR A 64 -9.98 -2.95 -12.98
N ASP A 65 -11.00 -3.20 -12.16
CA ASP A 65 -10.80 -3.67 -10.78
C ASP A 65 -10.08 -5.03 -10.69
N PHE A 66 -10.11 -5.82 -11.76
CA PHE A 66 -9.53 -7.16 -11.82
C PHE A 66 -8.12 -7.19 -12.41
N ASP A 67 -7.51 -6.03 -12.66
CA ASP A 67 -6.17 -5.97 -13.26
C ASP A 67 -5.09 -6.65 -12.41
N HIS A 68 -5.30 -6.76 -11.09
CA HIS A 68 -4.45 -7.52 -10.17
C HIS A 68 -4.43 -9.03 -10.43
N ILE A 69 -5.43 -9.58 -11.13
CA ILE A 69 -5.55 -11.00 -11.46
C ILE A 69 -5.02 -11.29 -12.88
N ASN A 70 -5.00 -10.28 -13.75
CA ASN A 70 -4.62 -10.45 -15.15
C ASN A 70 -3.10 -10.70 -15.30
N THR A 71 -2.77 -11.97 -15.53
CA THR A 71 -1.41 -12.53 -15.61
C THR A 71 -0.55 -12.01 -16.78
N THR A 72 -1.11 -11.24 -17.71
CA THR A 72 -0.36 -10.66 -18.85
C THR A 72 0.51 -9.47 -18.45
N LEU A 73 0.19 -8.79 -17.35
CA LEU A 73 0.96 -7.71 -16.74
C LEU A 73 1.44 -8.23 -15.38
N SER A 74 2.47 -9.09 -15.39
CA SER A 74 2.99 -9.74 -14.19
C SER A 74 3.63 -8.74 -13.21
N VAL A 75 2.81 -7.93 -12.55
CA VAL A 75 3.23 -7.14 -11.39
C VAL A 75 3.13 -8.06 -10.20
N SER A 76 4.25 -8.65 -9.81
CA SER A 76 4.32 -9.43 -8.59
C SER A 76 4.24 -8.48 -7.41
N TYR A 77 3.19 -8.61 -6.61
CA TYR A 77 3.15 -7.99 -5.29
C TYR A 77 4.33 -8.51 -4.44
N PHE A 78 5.00 -7.60 -3.75
CA PHE A 78 5.95 -7.88 -2.69
C PHE A 78 5.75 -6.84 -1.60
N GLN A 79 5.59 -7.28 -0.35
CA GLN A 79 5.39 -6.36 0.76
C GLN A 79 6.64 -5.51 0.98
N GLU A 80 6.45 -4.19 1.09
CA GLU A 80 7.54 -3.28 1.44
C GLU A 80 8.06 -3.61 2.84
N GLY A 81 9.40 -3.68 2.96
CA GLY A 81 10.07 -4.12 4.18
C GLY A 81 9.86 -3.20 5.38
N TYR A 82 9.36 -1.97 5.17
CA TYR A 82 9.12 -1.01 6.25
C TYR A 82 7.69 -1.05 6.82
N VAL A 83 6.79 -1.88 6.28
CA VAL A 83 5.39 -1.94 6.72
C VAL A 83 5.28 -2.24 8.21
N HIS A 84 6.08 -3.19 8.74
CA HIS A 84 6.03 -3.53 10.16
C HIS A 84 6.43 -2.36 11.07
N TYR A 85 7.40 -1.54 10.67
CA TYR A 85 7.77 -0.35 11.44
C TYR A 85 6.64 0.67 11.54
N VAL A 86 5.86 0.83 10.46
CA VAL A 86 4.69 1.73 10.46
C VAL A 86 3.60 1.19 11.38
N VAL A 87 3.36 -0.13 11.33
CA VAL A 87 2.40 -0.80 12.23
C VAL A 87 2.83 -0.62 13.69
N ASP A 88 4.09 -0.90 14.02
CA ASP A 88 4.65 -0.74 15.37
C ASP A 88 4.52 0.71 15.88
N ALA A 89 4.77 1.71 15.02
CA ALA A 89 4.64 3.11 15.39
C ALA A 89 3.20 3.48 15.76
N VAL A 90 2.21 3.00 15.00
CA VAL A 90 0.79 3.22 15.30
C VAL A 90 0.39 2.52 16.61
N PHE A 91 0.78 1.25 16.80
CA PHE A 91 0.47 0.51 18.02
C PHE A 91 1.15 1.10 19.27
N THR A 92 2.33 1.70 19.10
CA THR A 92 3.01 2.43 20.18
C THR A 92 2.16 3.61 20.67
N LEU A 93 1.62 4.40 19.73
CA LEU A 93 0.74 5.51 20.07
C LEU A 93 -0.57 5.05 20.71
N VAL A 94 -1.20 4.00 20.16
CA VAL A 94 -2.41 3.39 20.73
C VAL A 94 -2.16 2.95 22.18
N THR A 95 -1.04 2.27 22.44
CA THR A 95 -0.67 1.82 23.79
C THR A 95 -0.45 2.99 24.74
N ALA A 96 0.20 4.07 24.29
CA ALA A 96 0.43 5.26 25.11
C ALA A 96 -0.89 5.97 25.47
N ILE A 97 -1.80 6.12 24.50
CA ILE A 97 -3.12 6.71 24.72
C ILE A 97 -3.95 5.85 25.68
N GLN A 98 -3.93 4.53 25.50
CA GLN A 98 -4.65 3.61 26.38
C GLN A 98 -4.20 3.75 27.84
N ARG A 99 -2.88 3.81 28.07
CA ARG A 99 -2.33 4.04 29.42
C ARG A 99 -2.74 5.39 30.01
N LEU A 100 -2.75 6.45 29.18
CA LEU A 100 -3.20 7.76 29.63
C LEU A 100 -4.68 7.74 30.06
N ILE A 101 -5.54 7.04 29.31
CA ILE A 101 -6.96 6.87 29.66
C ILE A 101 -7.09 6.09 30.97
N GLU A 102 -6.35 4.99 31.12
CA GLU A 102 -6.36 4.18 32.34
C GLU A 102 -5.94 4.99 33.57
N GLU A 103 -4.87 5.78 33.46
CA GLU A 103 -4.33 6.57 34.57
C GLU A 103 -5.19 7.79 34.94
N LYS A 104 -5.87 8.42 33.97
CA LYS A 104 -6.55 9.72 34.17
C LYS A 104 -8.05 9.63 34.20
N CYS A 105 -8.64 8.60 33.61
CA CYS A 105 -10.09 8.50 33.45
C CYS A 105 -10.69 7.27 34.15
N LEU A 106 -9.90 6.25 34.46
CA LEU A 106 -10.36 5.01 35.11
C LEU A 106 -9.82 4.81 36.54
N ALA A 107 -8.93 5.69 37.01
CA ALA A 107 -8.47 5.79 38.40
C ALA A 107 -9.33 6.78 39.20
#